data_AF-A0A8B6E2P1-F1
#
_entry.id   AF-A0A8B6E2P1-F1
#
_cell.length_a   1.000
_cell.length_b   1.000
_cell.length_c   1.000
_cell.angle_alpha   90.00
_cell.angle_beta   90.00
_cell.angle_gamma   90.00
#
_symmetry.space_group_name_H-M   'P 1'
#
loop_
_entity.id
_entity.type
_entity.pdbx_description
1 polymer ?
#
loop_
_entity_poly.entity_id
_entity_poly.type
_entity_poly.pdbx_seq_one_letter_code
_entity_poly.pdbx_strand_id
1 'polypeptide(L)'
;MRSQCPNNRIIGESTPKDEDRRVDTESGLHILGIANDNQYKINCCGFVKEWNFYAKTNTGTLYLQIWRPETSPAYSLVGQNSINVTSAVLDTTVTRSIADSADWIAVQDGDILGWYTPNLPVVAYDGGQQVRKVAGNVVASNVTYDWGSVPQTTGRDYGLHAVLSPGNTPSITNLATTLTFGYNDDIATNTLILTLKVSDADVSDTLSTIMTTSTAYFYFNSETLELRTAQLLSTGTHTMAFQVTDVCGNLGTGTVKVIVNSN
;
A
#
# COMPACT_ATOMS: atom_id res chain seq x y z
N MET A 1 -13.92 9.36 -4.94
CA MET A 1 -12.65 8.75 -5.37
C MET A 1 -11.57 9.29 -4.45
N ARG A 2 -10.80 8.42 -3.79
CA ARG A 2 -9.64 8.85 -3.01
C ARG A 2 -8.57 9.31 -3.99
N SER A 3 -7.93 10.46 -3.75
CA SER A 3 -6.85 10.93 -4.62
C SER A 3 -5.63 10.03 -4.43
N GLN A 4 -5.05 9.57 -5.54
CA GLN A 4 -3.77 8.87 -5.53
C GLN A 4 -2.67 9.78 -4.99
N CYS A 5 -1.71 9.19 -4.27
CA CYS A 5 -0.53 9.89 -3.83
C CYS A 5 0.32 10.28 -5.05
N PRO A 6 0.73 11.55 -5.19
CA PRO A 6 1.76 11.91 -6.15
C PRO A 6 3.04 11.13 -5.87
N ASN A 7 3.81 10.85 -6.92
CA ASN A 7 5.14 10.27 -6.76
C ASN A 7 6.02 11.23 -5.95
N ASN A 8 6.74 10.71 -4.95
CA ASN A 8 7.55 11.48 -3.99
C ASN A 8 6.75 12.40 -3.05
N ARG A 9 5.48 12.08 -2.76
CA ARG A 9 4.70 12.82 -1.76
C ARG A 9 5.29 12.59 -0.36
N ILE A 10 5.69 13.67 0.30
CA ILE A 10 6.20 13.62 1.69
C ILE A 10 5.04 13.76 2.67
N ILE A 11 5.03 12.91 3.71
CA ILE A 11 4.15 13.00 4.88
C ILE A 11 5.03 12.91 6.14
N GLY A 12 4.94 13.89 7.03
CA GLY A 12 5.82 14.08 8.18
C GLY A 12 6.68 15.34 8.05
N GLU A 13 7.78 15.38 8.81
CA GLU A 13 8.70 16.52 8.83
C GLU A 13 9.50 16.62 7.53
N SER A 14 9.35 17.73 6.82
CA SER A 14 10.00 17.98 5.53
C SER A 14 11.53 18.07 5.63
N THR A 15 12.02 18.51 6.77
CA THR A 15 13.43 18.75 7.10
C THR A 15 13.78 18.05 8.42
N PRO A 16 13.93 16.71 8.45
CA PRO A 16 14.13 15.95 9.68
C PRO A 16 15.25 16.46 10.60
N LYS A 17 16.28 17.07 10.02
CA LYS A 17 17.42 17.63 10.77
C LYS A 17 17.05 18.85 11.60
N ASP A 18 16.02 19.61 11.22
CA ASP A 18 15.63 20.80 11.99
C ASP A 18 15.03 20.41 13.35
N GLU A 19 14.55 19.17 13.46
CA GLU A 19 14.05 18.54 14.68
C GLU A 19 15.15 17.78 15.45
N ASP A 20 16.37 18.31 15.48
CA ASP A 20 17.52 17.62 16.07
C ASP A 20 17.66 17.81 17.58
N ARG A 21 16.85 18.63 18.25
CA ARG A 21 17.21 19.17 19.57
C ARG A 21 17.34 18.10 20.66
N ARG A 22 16.40 17.16 20.73
CA ARG A 22 16.24 16.19 21.84
C ARG A 22 16.01 14.78 21.31
N VAL A 23 16.22 13.80 22.19
CA VAL A 23 15.84 12.40 21.98
C VAL A 23 15.18 11.92 23.26
N ASP A 24 14.13 11.10 23.15
CA ASP A 24 13.49 10.52 24.33
C ASP A 24 14.42 9.51 25.02
N THR A 25 14.20 9.27 26.31
CA THR A 25 15.11 8.47 27.16
C THR A 25 14.51 7.14 27.62
N GLU A 26 13.26 6.87 27.25
CA GLU A 26 12.51 5.70 27.68
C GLU A 26 12.59 4.59 26.62
N SER A 27 12.98 3.38 27.02
CA SER A 27 13.03 2.20 26.14
C SER A 27 11.65 1.62 25.88
N GLY A 28 11.51 0.84 24.79
CA GLY A 28 10.26 0.16 24.45
C GLY A 28 9.17 1.14 24.03
N LEU A 29 9.57 2.25 23.38
CA LEU A 29 8.73 3.41 23.18
C LEU A 29 7.96 3.34 21.87
N HIS A 30 6.63 3.39 21.96
CA HIS A 30 5.73 3.57 20.83
C HIS A 30 5.28 5.01 20.75
N ILE A 31 5.28 5.55 19.53
CA ILE A 31 4.79 6.89 19.26
C ILE A 31 3.83 6.86 18.06
N LEU A 32 2.74 7.62 18.17
CA LEU A 32 1.80 7.89 17.08
C LEU A 32 1.73 9.40 16.82
N GLY A 33 1.98 9.79 15.57
CA GLY A 33 2.02 11.19 15.10
C GLY A 33 0.65 11.84 14.96
N ILE A 34 -0.06 12.06 16.06
CA ILE A 34 -1.36 12.77 16.05
C ILE A 34 -1.20 14.30 16.10
N ALA A 35 -0.28 14.84 15.28
CA ALA A 35 0.04 16.27 15.25
C ALA A 35 -1.20 17.13 14.95
N ASN A 36 -1.26 18.32 15.54
CA ASN A 36 -2.45 19.20 15.45
C ASN A 36 -2.70 19.71 14.04
N ASP A 37 -1.64 19.84 13.25
CA ASP A 37 -1.66 20.25 11.85
C ASP A 37 -1.84 19.08 10.88
N ASN A 38 -2.01 17.85 11.40
CA ASN A 38 -2.05 16.61 10.63
C ASN A 38 -0.77 16.32 9.82
N GLN A 39 0.40 16.85 10.23
CA GLN A 39 1.67 16.66 9.52
C GLN A 39 2.01 15.19 9.24
N TYR A 40 1.76 14.30 10.21
CA TYR A 40 1.98 12.86 10.09
C TYR A 40 0.74 12.07 9.64
N LYS A 41 -0.29 12.74 9.12
CA LYS A 41 -1.49 12.08 8.60
C LYS A 41 -1.41 11.98 7.08
N ILE A 42 -1.65 10.79 6.57
CA ILE A 42 -1.73 10.50 5.14
C ILE A 42 -3.08 10.97 4.62
N ASN A 43 -3.06 11.67 3.48
CA ASN A 43 -4.23 12.28 2.85
C ASN A 43 -4.48 11.81 1.40
N CYS A 44 -3.91 10.65 1.05
CA CYS A 44 -3.99 10.06 -0.28
C CYS A 44 -3.90 8.53 -0.21
N CYS A 45 -4.23 7.85 -1.31
CA CYS A 45 -3.99 6.41 -1.44
C CYS A 45 -2.68 6.16 -2.19
N GLY A 46 -1.80 5.31 -1.66
CA GLY A 46 -0.56 4.96 -2.31
C GLY A 46 0.27 4.01 -1.46
N PHE A 47 1.59 4.13 -1.56
CA PHE A 47 2.53 3.21 -0.92
C PHE A 47 3.70 3.95 -0.30
N VAL A 48 4.12 3.53 0.88
CA VAL A 48 5.40 3.97 1.45
C VAL A 48 6.53 3.26 0.72
N LYS A 49 7.37 4.03 0.03
CA LYS A 49 8.54 3.50 -0.68
C LYS A 49 9.87 3.91 -0.05
N GLU A 50 9.85 4.90 0.84
CA GLU A 50 11.05 5.40 1.49
C GLU A 50 10.69 6.07 2.81
N TRP A 51 11.63 6.02 3.74
CA TRP A 51 11.60 6.73 4.99
C TRP A 51 12.82 7.63 5.13
N ASN A 52 12.62 8.80 5.73
CA ASN A 52 13.69 9.67 6.17
C ASN A 52 13.50 10.01 7.65
N PHE A 53 14.58 10.02 8.41
CA PHE A 53 14.54 10.43 9.81
C PHE A 53 15.90 10.94 10.28
N TYR A 54 15.93 11.77 11.32
CA TYR A 54 17.18 12.23 11.92
C TYR A 54 17.55 11.36 13.12
N ALA A 55 18.71 10.70 13.02
CA ALA A 55 19.24 9.81 14.05
C ALA A 55 20.30 10.55 14.86
N LYS A 56 19.97 11.03 16.07
CA LYS A 56 20.90 11.89 16.81
C LYS A 56 22.02 11.13 17.52
N THR A 57 21.70 10.39 18.60
CA THR A 57 22.73 9.82 19.49
C THR A 57 22.65 8.32 19.74
N ASN A 58 21.48 7.69 19.53
CA ASN A 58 21.25 6.31 19.93
C ASN A 58 21.25 5.37 18.73
N THR A 59 21.84 4.18 18.89
CA THR A 59 21.78 3.08 17.93
C THR A 59 20.70 2.09 18.31
N GLY A 60 20.33 1.21 17.37
CA GLY A 60 19.37 0.14 17.61
C GLY A 60 18.38 -0.02 16.47
N THR A 61 17.39 -0.87 16.69
CA THR A 61 16.33 -1.11 15.71
C THR A 61 15.21 -0.09 15.86
N LEU A 62 14.90 0.60 14.77
CA LEU A 62 13.76 1.48 14.62
C LEU A 62 12.73 0.78 13.72
N TYR A 63 11.50 0.67 14.20
CA TYR A 63 10.36 0.20 13.41
C TYR A 63 9.53 1.42 13.01
N LEU A 64 9.42 1.67 11.71
CA LEU A 64 8.61 2.74 11.15
C LEU A 64 7.29 2.13 10.70
N GLN A 65 6.18 2.70 11.16
CA GLN A 65 4.88 2.05 11.19
C GLN A 65 3.82 2.93 10.51
N ILE A 66 2.82 2.28 9.93
CA ILE A 66 1.59 2.92 9.47
C ILE A 66 0.41 2.38 10.28
N TRP A 67 -0.35 3.28 10.91
CA TRP A 67 -1.51 2.96 11.71
C TRP A 67 -2.78 3.46 11.05
N ARG A 68 -3.77 2.57 10.90
CA ARG A 68 -5.07 2.87 10.30
C ARG A 68 -6.11 3.06 11.37
N PRO A 69 -6.80 4.22 11.43
CA PRO A 69 -7.93 4.37 12.33
C PRO A 69 -9.06 3.43 11.91
N GLU A 70 -9.60 2.67 12.86
CA GLU A 70 -10.78 1.82 12.66
C GLU A 70 -12.01 2.59 13.15
N THR A 71 -12.55 2.18 14.31
CA THR A 71 -13.52 2.95 15.09
C THR A 71 -12.80 3.57 16.26
N SER A 72 -13.01 4.87 16.50
CA SER A 72 -12.41 5.53 17.67
C SER A 72 -12.79 4.76 18.94
N PRO A 73 -11.81 4.34 19.77
CA PRO A 73 -10.43 4.83 19.86
C PRO A 73 -9.34 3.93 19.24
N ALA A 74 -9.74 2.89 18.49
CA ALA A 74 -8.89 1.82 18.01
C ALA A 74 -8.21 2.11 16.66
N TYR A 75 -6.97 1.63 16.52
CA TYR A 75 -6.21 1.68 15.28
C TYR A 75 -5.56 0.33 15.02
N SER A 76 -5.49 -0.07 13.76
CA SER A 76 -4.80 -1.29 13.32
C SER A 76 -3.42 -0.95 12.75
N LEU A 77 -2.40 -1.75 13.10
CA LEU A 77 -1.09 -1.65 12.45
C LEU A 77 -1.17 -2.24 11.03
N VAL A 78 -1.08 -1.38 10.02
CA VAL A 78 -1.14 -1.76 8.60
C VAL A 78 0.13 -2.48 8.18
N GLY A 79 1.28 -1.93 8.58
CA GLY A 79 2.58 -2.46 8.21
C GLY A 79 3.69 -1.71 8.91
N GLN A 80 4.90 -2.28 8.83
CA GLN A 80 6.09 -1.65 9.38
C GLN A 80 7.35 -2.04 8.60
N ASN A 81 8.30 -1.12 8.52
CA ASN A 81 9.65 -1.39 8.05
C ASN A 81 10.64 -1.30 9.21
N SER A 82 11.56 -2.26 9.31
CA SER A 82 12.59 -2.30 10.33
C SER A 82 13.90 -1.74 9.78
N ILE A 83 14.49 -0.78 10.48
CA ILE A 83 15.78 -0.18 10.14
C ILE A 83 16.73 -0.37 11.31
N ASN A 84 17.89 -0.97 11.06
CA ASN A 84 18.96 -1.06 12.04
C ASN A 84 19.86 0.18 11.96
N VAL A 85 19.78 1.04 12.96
CA VAL A 85 20.57 2.28 13.07
C VAL A 85 21.88 1.98 13.77
N THR A 86 22.99 2.30 13.10
CA THR A 86 24.35 2.03 13.57
C THR A 86 25.07 3.34 13.88
N SER A 87 26.22 3.24 14.56
CA SER A 87 27.05 4.42 14.88
C SER A 87 27.54 5.18 13.65
N ALA A 88 27.55 4.56 12.47
CA ALA A 88 27.99 5.18 11.22
C ALA A 88 27.02 6.25 10.68
N VAL A 89 25.78 6.26 11.17
CA VAL A 89 24.71 7.15 10.68
C VAL A 89 24.11 8.02 11.79
N LEU A 90 24.80 8.14 12.93
CA LEU A 90 24.41 9.07 13.99
C LEU A 90 24.76 10.51 13.60
N ASP A 91 24.05 11.46 14.20
CA ASP A 91 24.12 12.90 13.93
C ASP A 91 23.81 13.27 12.46
N THR A 92 23.05 12.43 11.75
CA THR A 92 22.72 12.63 10.34
C THR A 92 21.25 12.31 10.04
N THR A 93 20.77 12.83 8.90
CA THR A 93 19.52 12.38 8.29
C THR A 93 19.76 11.06 7.58
N VAL A 94 19.04 10.03 7.99
CA VAL A 94 19.06 8.70 7.40
C VAL A 94 17.95 8.59 6.38
N THR A 95 18.33 8.30 5.14
CA THR A 95 17.40 7.95 4.06
C THR A 95 17.39 6.44 3.87
N ARG A 96 16.20 5.83 3.90
CA ARG A 96 16.00 4.41 3.65
C ARG A 96 14.95 4.20 2.57
N SER A 97 15.41 3.99 1.35
CA SER A 97 14.57 3.51 0.25
C SER A 97 14.27 2.01 0.43
N ILE A 98 13.03 1.62 0.15
CA ILE A 98 12.55 0.24 0.17
C ILE A 98 12.65 -0.30 -1.25
N ALA A 99 13.64 -1.16 -1.48
CA ALA A 99 14.04 -1.57 -2.82
C ALA A 99 13.02 -2.51 -3.49
N ASP A 100 12.39 -3.38 -2.72
CA ASP A 100 11.37 -4.30 -3.19
C ASP A 100 9.99 -3.69 -2.95
N SER A 101 9.18 -3.55 -4.01
CA SER A 101 7.80 -3.08 -3.89
C SER A 101 6.92 -4.05 -3.10
N ALA A 102 7.32 -5.31 -2.98
CA ALA A 102 6.66 -6.27 -2.10
C ALA A 102 6.73 -5.86 -0.62
N ASP A 103 7.75 -5.08 -0.23
CA ASP A 103 7.93 -4.57 1.14
C ASP A 103 7.32 -3.16 1.33
N TRP A 104 6.72 -2.59 0.28
CA TRP A 104 6.03 -1.31 0.40
C TRP A 104 4.74 -1.45 1.22
N ILE A 105 4.49 -0.47 2.07
CA ILE A 105 3.29 -0.46 2.92
C ILE A 105 2.20 0.30 2.18
N ALA A 106 1.11 -0.37 1.83
CA ALA A 106 -0.09 0.26 1.27
C ALA A 106 -0.73 1.22 2.29
N VAL A 107 -1.06 2.43 1.84
CA VAL A 107 -1.64 3.49 2.67
C VAL A 107 -2.90 4.06 2.05
N GLN A 108 -3.77 4.57 2.91
CA GLN A 108 -4.97 5.29 2.51
C GLN A 108 -5.13 6.61 3.26
N ASP A 109 -6.00 7.47 2.74
CA ASP A 109 -6.42 8.68 3.44
C ASP A 109 -6.91 8.35 4.86
N GLY A 110 -6.34 9.05 5.84
CA GLY A 110 -6.61 8.85 7.26
C GLY A 110 -5.56 8.05 8.01
N ASP A 111 -4.72 7.26 7.33
CA ASP A 111 -3.62 6.53 7.97
C ASP A 111 -2.62 7.51 8.61
N ILE A 112 -1.96 7.10 9.69
CA ILE A 112 -1.08 7.94 10.51
C ILE A 112 0.28 7.27 10.65
N LEU A 113 1.36 8.05 10.56
CA LEU A 113 2.70 7.56 10.83
C LEU A 113 2.87 7.28 12.32
N GLY A 114 3.41 6.12 12.64
CA GLY A 114 3.87 5.76 13.97
C GLY A 114 5.27 5.18 13.91
N TRP A 115 5.89 5.02 15.06
CA TRP A 115 7.19 4.36 15.14
C TRP A 115 7.43 3.77 16.52
N TYR A 116 8.35 2.82 16.54
CA TYR A 116 8.68 2.06 17.72
C TYR A 116 10.19 1.82 17.82
N THR A 117 10.72 1.97 19.04
CA THR A 117 12.08 1.58 19.38
C THR A 117 12.08 0.66 20.60
N PRO A 118 12.53 -0.61 20.49
CA PRO A 118 12.63 -1.51 21.64
C PRO A 118 13.64 -1.01 22.68
N ASN A 119 14.73 -0.43 22.20
CA ASN A 119 15.78 0.15 23.02
C ASN A 119 15.54 1.66 23.16
N LEU A 120 16.60 2.41 23.46
CA LEU A 120 16.51 3.86 23.53
C LEU A 120 16.04 4.45 22.18
N PRO A 121 15.15 5.45 22.20
CA PRO A 121 14.65 6.13 21.02
C PRO A 121 15.77 6.67 20.14
N VAL A 122 15.60 6.57 18.83
CA VAL A 122 16.60 6.99 17.85
C VAL A 122 16.24 8.32 17.19
N VAL A 123 14.96 8.49 16.89
CA VAL A 123 14.46 9.65 16.16
C VAL A 123 14.46 10.87 17.08
N ALA A 124 15.11 11.94 16.62
CA ALA A 124 15.13 13.19 17.35
C ALA A 124 13.81 13.95 17.21
N TYR A 125 13.61 14.91 18.11
CA TYR A 125 12.50 15.84 18.07
C TYR A 125 12.89 17.22 18.58
N ASP A 126 12.16 18.26 18.18
CA ASP A 126 12.03 19.52 18.91
C ASP A 126 10.58 19.73 19.42
N GLY A 127 10.31 20.87 20.04
CA GLY A 127 8.99 21.22 20.54
C GLY A 127 8.08 21.75 19.44
N GLY A 128 6.82 21.30 19.40
CA GLY A 128 5.81 21.95 18.55
C GLY A 128 4.51 21.17 18.44
N GLN A 129 4.62 19.85 18.26
CA GLN A 129 3.45 19.02 17.94
C GLN A 129 2.95 18.18 19.13
N GLN A 130 1.84 17.48 18.88
CA GLN A 130 1.25 16.50 19.76
C GLN A 130 1.49 15.10 19.22
N VAL A 131 1.83 14.19 20.13
CA VAL A 131 1.91 12.76 19.83
C VAL A 131 1.18 11.96 20.91
N ARG A 132 0.90 10.69 20.64
CA ARG A 132 0.59 9.73 21.70
C ARG A 132 1.82 8.88 21.93
N LYS A 133 2.14 8.63 23.19
CA LYS A 133 3.37 7.96 23.60
C LYS A 133 3.05 6.90 24.65
N VAL A 134 3.50 5.67 24.44
CA VAL A 134 3.33 4.57 25.41
C VAL A 134 4.54 3.65 25.38
N ALA A 135 4.98 3.17 26.55
CA ALA A 135 6.02 2.17 26.65
C ALA A 135 5.42 0.75 26.78
N GLY A 136 6.04 -0.23 26.14
CA GLY A 136 5.65 -1.65 26.25
C GLY A 136 5.93 -2.48 25.00
N ASN A 137 5.37 -3.69 24.96
CA ASN A 137 5.51 -4.63 23.84
C ASN A 137 4.37 -4.47 22.83
N VAL A 138 4.26 -3.28 22.28
CA VAL A 138 3.38 -2.83 21.20
C VAL A 138 3.43 -3.49 19.82
N VAL A 139 3.77 -4.78 19.59
CA VAL A 139 3.96 -5.18 18.16
C VAL A 139 3.72 -6.64 17.75
N ALA A 140 2.75 -6.80 16.84
CA ALA A 140 2.79 -7.65 15.65
C ALA A 140 1.97 -6.97 14.52
N SER A 141 2.18 -7.31 13.25
CA SER A 141 1.29 -6.87 12.16
C SER A 141 -0.14 -7.39 12.39
N ASN A 142 -1.16 -6.63 11.96
CA ASN A 142 -2.59 -6.93 12.20
C ASN A 142 -3.05 -6.86 13.67
N VAL A 143 -2.28 -6.19 14.53
CA VAL A 143 -2.73 -5.87 15.90
C VAL A 143 -3.55 -4.59 15.87
N THR A 144 -4.71 -4.62 16.53
CA THR A 144 -5.48 -3.44 16.88
C THR A 144 -5.05 -2.94 18.26
N TYR A 145 -4.85 -1.63 18.40
CA TYR A 145 -4.47 -0.99 19.64
C TYR A 145 -5.31 0.27 19.90
N ASP A 146 -5.67 0.47 21.16
CA ASP A 146 -6.43 1.63 21.63
C ASP A 146 -5.48 2.82 21.86
N TRP A 147 -5.09 3.48 20.78
CA TRP A 147 -4.33 4.72 20.88
C TRP A 147 -5.17 5.85 21.48
N GLY A 148 -6.49 5.88 21.27
CA GLY A 148 -7.32 6.96 21.81
C GLY A 148 -7.29 7.05 23.34
N SER A 149 -7.04 5.94 24.03
CA SER A 149 -6.83 5.88 25.49
C SER A 149 -5.44 6.37 25.95
N VAL A 150 -4.44 6.37 25.08
CA VAL A 150 -3.07 6.80 25.42
C VAL A 150 -3.01 8.31 25.57
N PRO A 151 -2.57 8.87 26.71
CA PRO A 151 -2.48 10.32 26.87
C PRO A 151 -1.65 11.02 25.78
N GLN A 152 -2.08 12.21 25.40
CA GLN A 152 -1.31 13.04 24.48
C GLN A 152 -0.09 13.62 25.20
N THR A 153 1.04 13.64 24.50
CA THR A 153 2.26 14.33 24.89
C THR A 153 2.44 15.52 23.95
N THR A 154 2.57 16.72 24.51
CA THR A 154 2.76 17.98 23.76
C THR A 154 4.24 18.34 23.64
N GLY A 155 4.57 19.21 22.69
CA GLY A 155 5.94 19.71 22.53
C GLY A 155 6.85 18.62 21.97
N ARG A 156 6.37 17.95 20.92
CA ARG A 156 7.00 16.79 20.30
C ARG A 156 6.79 16.83 18.78
N ASP A 157 7.69 17.48 18.07
CA ASP A 157 7.78 17.44 16.61
C ASP A 157 9.00 16.60 16.24
N TYR A 158 8.79 15.41 15.70
CA TYR A 158 9.84 14.46 15.41
C TYR A 158 10.36 14.60 13.98
N GLY A 159 11.68 14.54 13.86
CA GLY A 159 12.38 14.58 12.57
C GLY A 159 12.25 13.28 11.82
N LEU A 160 11.07 13.00 11.26
CA LEU A 160 10.83 11.87 10.36
C LEU A 160 9.73 12.14 9.35
N HIS A 161 9.84 11.50 8.19
CA HIS A 161 8.78 11.44 7.20
C HIS A 161 8.80 10.14 6.41
N ALA A 162 7.64 9.80 5.84
CA ALA A 162 7.49 8.83 4.78
C ALA A 162 7.47 9.55 3.42
N VAL A 163 8.04 8.90 2.41
CA VAL A 163 7.91 9.28 1.01
C VAL A 163 7.00 8.28 0.31
N LEU A 164 5.91 8.79 -0.24
CA LEU A 164 4.86 8.00 -0.85
C LEU A 164 4.99 7.95 -2.39
N SER A 165 4.41 6.89 -2.95
CA SER A 165 4.28 6.62 -4.39
C SER A 165 2.82 6.32 -4.72
N PRO A 166 2.32 6.56 -5.95
CA PRO A 166 1.02 6.07 -6.38
C PRO A 166 0.93 4.54 -6.41
N GLY A 167 2.07 3.84 -6.42
CA GLY A 167 2.14 2.39 -6.62
C GLY A 167 2.52 2.03 -8.04
N ASN A 168 2.57 0.73 -8.31
CA ASN A 168 2.70 0.14 -9.62
C ASN A 168 1.31 0.01 -10.25
N THR A 169 1.29 -0.20 -11.56
CA THR A 169 0.03 -0.44 -12.27
C THR A 169 -0.18 -1.94 -12.39
N PRO A 170 -1.35 -2.46 -12.01
CA PRO A 170 -1.63 -3.88 -12.13
C PRO A 170 -1.64 -4.30 -13.60
N SER A 171 -1.39 -5.57 -13.85
CA SER A 171 -1.28 -6.13 -15.20
C SER A 171 -2.04 -7.44 -15.33
N ILE A 172 -2.48 -7.73 -16.56
CA ILE A 172 -3.06 -9.02 -16.94
C ILE A 172 -2.00 -9.77 -17.75
N THR A 173 -1.48 -10.89 -17.23
CA THR A 173 -0.22 -11.49 -17.70
C THR A 173 -0.37 -12.61 -18.70
N ASN A 174 -1.59 -13.13 -18.90
CA ASN A 174 -1.83 -14.31 -19.74
C ASN A 174 -2.85 -14.07 -20.86
N LEU A 175 -3.05 -12.82 -21.26
CA LEU A 175 -3.87 -12.53 -22.43
C LEU A 175 -3.13 -13.00 -23.68
N ALA A 176 -3.53 -14.16 -24.21
CA ALA A 176 -3.23 -14.52 -25.58
C ALA A 176 -3.88 -13.47 -26.49
N THR A 177 -3.13 -12.94 -27.46
CA THR A 177 -3.67 -11.95 -28.40
C THR A 177 -4.85 -12.49 -29.21
N THR A 178 -4.86 -13.81 -29.48
CA THR A 178 -5.92 -14.50 -30.22
C THR A 178 -6.09 -15.95 -29.74
N LEU A 179 -7.33 -16.37 -29.49
CA LEU A 179 -7.77 -17.75 -29.32
C LEU A 179 -8.61 -18.14 -30.54
N THR A 180 -8.29 -19.24 -31.20
CA THR A 180 -8.97 -19.67 -32.44
C THR A 180 -9.61 -21.04 -32.23
N PHE A 181 -10.87 -21.16 -32.64
CA PHE A 181 -11.65 -22.40 -32.59
C PHE A 181 -12.18 -22.75 -33.99
N GLY A 182 -12.27 -24.05 -34.29
CA GLY A 182 -12.82 -24.54 -35.55
C GLY A 182 -14.34 -24.44 -35.58
N TYR A 183 -14.95 -24.34 -36.76
CA TYR A 183 -16.42 -24.30 -36.92
C TYR A 183 -17.12 -25.52 -36.31
N ASN A 184 -16.49 -26.70 -36.42
CA ASN A 184 -17.02 -27.96 -35.89
C ASN A 184 -16.78 -28.13 -34.39
N ASP A 185 -16.07 -27.19 -33.75
CA ASP A 185 -16.03 -27.10 -32.30
C ASP A 185 -17.33 -26.40 -31.89
N ASP A 186 -18.42 -27.17 -31.75
CA ASP A 186 -19.65 -26.70 -31.12
C ASP A 186 -19.32 -26.35 -29.66
N ILE A 187 -18.81 -25.13 -29.42
CA ILE A 187 -18.44 -24.69 -28.08
C ILE A 187 -19.72 -24.52 -27.29
N ALA A 188 -20.02 -25.54 -26.50
CA ALA A 188 -21.18 -25.58 -25.65
C ALA A 188 -21.22 -24.33 -24.75
N THR A 189 -22.43 -23.96 -24.35
CA THR A 189 -22.61 -22.94 -23.32
C THR A 189 -21.88 -23.34 -22.05
N ASN A 190 -21.38 -22.36 -21.30
CA ASN A 190 -20.62 -22.52 -20.06
C ASN A 190 -19.20 -23.12 -20.23
N THR A 191 -18.68 -23.15 -21.45
CA THR A 191 -17.30 -23.59 -21.71
C THR A 191 -16.30 -22.56 -21.21
N LEU A 192 -15.27 -23.00 -20.49
CA LEU A 192 -14.16 -22.16 -20.06
C LEU A 192 -13.30 -21.78 -21.27
N ILE A 193 -13.17 -20.48 -21.53
CA ILE A 193 -12.35 -19.94 -22.60
C ILE A 193 -10.97 -19.57 -22.07
N LEU A 194 -10.94 -18.86 -20.94
CA LEU A 194 -9.72 -18.35 -20.34
C LEU A 194 -9.95 -18.08 -18.85
N THR A 195 -9.00 -18.45 -18.00
CA THR A 195 -8.89 -17.90 -16.64
C THR A 195 -7.83 -16.81 -16.68
N LEU A 196 -8.18 -15.56 -16.37
CA LEU A 196 -7.21 -14.47 -16.35
C LEU A 196 -6.22 -14.66 -15.20
N LYS A 197 -4.96 -14.33 -15.46
CA LYS A 197 -3.91 -14.14 -14.46
C LYS A 197 -3.64 -12.66 -14.36
N VAL A 198 -3.85 -12.11 -13.16
CA VAL A 198 -3.54 -10.73 -12.83
C VAL A 198 -2.40 -10.68 -11.84
N SER A 199 -1.58 -9.64 -11.92
CA SER A 199 -0.49 -9.42 -10.97
C SER A 199 -0.25 -7.93 -10.78
N ASP A 200 0.17 -7.59 -9.57
CA ASP A 200 0.74 -6.30 -9.23
C ASP A 200 2.08 -6.53 -8.53
N ALA A 201 3.02 -5.60 -8.70
CA ALA A 201 4.30 -5.62 -8.00
C ALA A 201 4.15 -5.18 -6.54
N ASP A 202 3.07 -4.48 -6.18
CA ASP A 202 2.72 -4.14 -4.81
C ASP A 202 1.90 -5.28 -4.18
N VAL A 203 2.59 -6.23 -3.53
CA VAL A 203 1.95 -7.47 -3.03
C VAL A 203 0.96 -7.25 -1.88
N SER A 204 0.94 -6.07 -1.27
CA SER A 204 -0.02 -5.70 -0.23
C SER A 204 -1.38 -5.26 -0.78
N ASP A 205 -1.56 -5.25 -2.10
CA ASP A 205 -2.78 -4.84 -2.77
C ASP A 205 -3.85 -5.91 -2.91
N THR A 206 -5.09 -5.42 -2.95
CA THR A 206 -6.24 -6.19 -3.42
C THR A 206 -6.59 -5.72 -4.83
N LEU A 207 -6.66 -6.66 -5.78
CA LEU A 207 -6.98 -6.38 -7.17
C LEU A 207 -8.45 -6.68 -7.47
N SER A 208 -9.11 -5.77 -8.17
CA SER A 208 -10.46 -5.94 -8.73
C SER A 208 -10.39 -6.01 -10.24
N THR A 209 -10.95 -7.07 -10.83
CA THR A 209 -10.95 -7.26 -12.29
C THR A 209 -12.37 -7.30 -12.82
N ILE A 210 -12.63 -6.59 -13.92
CA ILE A 210 -13.91 -6.57 -14.63
C ILE A 210 -13.71 -6.80 -16.13
N MET A 211 -14.74 -7.33 -16.78
CA MET A 211 -14.87 -7.29 -18.23
C MET A 211 -15.65 -6.02 -18.59
N THR A 212 -15.04 -5.15 -19.40
CA THR A 212 -15.65 -3.86 -19.80
C THR A 212 -16.44 -3.97 -21.09
N THR A 213 -16.21 -5.01 -21.89
CA THR A 213 -17.05 -5.31 -23.05
C THR A 213 -18.36 -5.96 -22.63
N SER A 214 -19.48 -5.41 -23.10
CA SER A 214 -20.79 -6.06 -23.02
C SER A 214 -21.02 -6.96 -24.23
N THR A 215 -21.43 -8.21 -24.00
CA THR A 215 -21.73 -9.20 -25.06
C THR A 215 -22.75 -10.22 -24.57
N ALA A 216 -23.53 -10.79 -25.49
CA ALA A 216 -24.45 -11.89 -25.20
C ALA A 216 -23.77 -13.27 -25.26
N TYR A 217 -22.57 -13.35 -25.84
CA TYR A 217 -21.88 -14.61 -26.11
C TYR A 217 -20.95 -15.06 -24.98
N PHE A 218 -20.54 -14.14 -24.11
CA PHE A 218 -19.60 -14.41 -23.04
C PHE A 218 -20.06 -13.76 -21.74
N TYR A 219 -19.69 -14.40 -20.63
CA TYR A 219 -19.78 -13.79 -19.32
C TYR A 219 -18.44 -13.97 -18.60
N PHE A 220 -18.15 -13.05 -17.68
CA PHE A 220 -16.92 -13.05 -16.90
C PHE A 220 -17.28 -13.09 -15.41
N ASN A 221 -16.69 -14.04 -14.69
CA ASN A 221 -16.80 -14.10 -13.24
C ASN A 221 -15.58 -13.38 -12.62
N SER A 222 -15.80 -12.24 -11.97
CA SER A 222 -14.74 -11.43 -11.35
C SER A 222 -14.14 -12.04 -10.09
N GLU A 223 -14.78 -13.03 -9.48
CA GLU A 223 -14.27 -13.73 -8.29
C GLU A 223 -13.32 -14.86 -8.69
N THR A 224 -13.68 -15.64 -9.72
CA THR A 224 -12.85 -16.76 -10.22
C THR A 224 -11.92 -16.35 -11.36
N LEU A 225 -12.09 -15.13 -11.89
CA LEU A 225 -11.39 -14.61 -13.07
C LEU A 225 -11.59 -15.44 -14.34
N GLU A 226 -12.69 -16.18 -14.43
CA GLU A 226 -13.01 -17.04 -15.56
C GLU A 226 -13.88 -16.33 -16.60
N LEU A 227 -13.42 -16.33 -17.85
CA LEU A 227 -14.21 -16.01 -19.04
C LEU A 227 -14.83 -17.30 -19.59
N ARG A 228 -16.15 -17.32 -19.70
CA ARG A 228 -16.92 -18.47 -20.19
C ARG A 228 -17.90 -18.08 -21.28
N THR A 229 -18.28 -19.03 -22.12
CA THR A 229 -19.36 -18.84 -23.09
C THR A 229 -20.72 -18.76 -22.39
N ALA A 230 -21.52 -17.77 -22.76
CA ALA A 230 -22.90 -17.61 -22.30
C ALA A 230 -23.92 -18.24 -23.26
N GLN A 231 -23.53 -18.42 -24.52
CA GLN A 231 -24.35 -19.01 -25.59
C GLN A 231 -23.44 -19.77 -26.56
N LEU A 232 -24.05 -20.51 -27.50
CA LEU A 232 -23.33 -21.07 -28.66
C LEU A 232 -22.69 -19.92 -29.46
N LEU A 233 -21.42 -20.06 -29.83
CA LEU A 233 -20.70 -19.01 -30.54
C LEU A 233 -21.00 -19.05 -32.04
N SER A 234 -21.34 -17.90 -32.62
CA SER A 234 -21.41 -17.74 -34.07
C SER A 234 -20.01 -17.57 -34.66
N THR A 235 -19.85 -17.90 -35.94
CA THR A 235 -18.65 -17.57 -36.72
C THR A 235 -18.35 -16.07 -36.66
N GLY A 236 -17.06 -15.75 -36.67
CA GLY A 236 -16.55 -14.39 -36.61
C GLY A 236 -15.59 -14.17 -35.46
N THR A 237 -15.29 -12.89 -35.23
CA THR A 237 -14.32 -12.44 -34.23
C THR A 237 -15.05 -11.73 -33.10
N HIS A 238 -14.83 -12.22 -31.89
CA HIS A 238 -15.35 -11.66 -30.65
C HIS A 238 -14.18 -11.06 -29.87
N THR A 239 -14.24 -9.77 -29.51
CA THR A 239 -13.17 -9.11 -28.75
C THR A 239 -13.69 -8.72 -27.38
N MET A 240 -13.03 -9.19 -26.32
CA MET A 240 -13.38 -8.89 -24.94
C MET A 240 -12.27 -8.05 -24.34
N ALA A 241 -12.64 -6.90 -23.77
CA ALA A 241 -11.76 -6.01 -23.03
C ALA A 241 -11.95 -6.23 -21.53
N PHE A 242 -10.83 -6.20 -20.82
CA PHE A 242 -10.76 -6.34 -19.37
C PHE A 242 -10.01 -5.17 -18.76
N GLN A 243 -10.38 -4.87 -17.53
CA GLN A 243 -9.72 -3.88 -16.70
C GLN A 243 -9.41 -4.52 -15.34
N VAL A 244 -8.18 -4.39 -14.88
CA VAL A 244 -7.76 -4.71 -13.52
C VAL A 244 -7.42 -3.39 -12.81
N THR A 245 -7.90 -3.24 -11.59
CA THR A 245 -7.76 -2.04 -10.76
C THR A 245 -7.24 -2.43 -9.39
N ASP A 246 -6.23 -1.71 -8.88
CA ASP A 246 -5.76 -1.89 -7.51
C ASP A 246 -6.62 -1.08 -6.50
N VAL A 247 -6.24 -1.11 -5.22
CA VAL A 247 -6.95 -0.40 -4.14
C VAL A 247 -6.86 1.13 -4.25
N CYS A 248 -5.84 1.64 -4.95
CA CYS A 248 -5.60 3.05 -5.14
C CYS A 248 -6.09 3.59 -6.50
N GLY A 249 -6.68 2.73 -7.32
CA GLY A 249 -7.25 3.10 -8.62
C GLY A 249 -6.26 3.09 -9.78
N ASN A 250 -5.07 2.50 -9.64
CA ASN A 250 -4.19 2.27 -10.79
C ASN A 250 -4.83 1.23 -11.71
N LEU A 251 -4.76 1.46 -13.02
CA LEU A 251 -5.54 0.72 -14.01
C LEU A 251 -4.67 -0.01 -15.01
N GLY A 252 -4.75 -1.34 -15.00
CA GLY A 252 -4.31 -2.20 -16.07
C GLY A 252 -5.46 -2.52 -17.02
N THR A 253 -5.19 -2.59 -18.32
CA THR A 253 -6.18 -3.01 -19.32
C THR A 253 -5.60 -4.06 -20.25
N GLY A 254 -6.47 -4.85 -20.86
CA GLY A 254 -6.07 -5.79 -21.89
C GLY A 254 -7.25 -6.36 -22.66
N THR A 255 -6.97 -6.95 -23.82
CA THR A 255 -8.00 -7.52 -24.69
C THR A 255 -7.65 -8.94 -25.11
N VAL A 256 -8.66 -9.80 -25.21
CA VAL A 256 -8.56 -11.11 -25.87
C VAL A 256 -9.46 -11.13 -27.11
N LYS A 257 -8.97 -11.69 -28.20
CA LYS A 257 -9.77 -11.98 -29.40
C LYS A 257 -10.08 -13.47 -29.44
N VAL A 258 -11.36 -13.82 -29.59
CA VAL A 258 -11.83 -15.18 -29.85
C VAL A 258 -12.33 -15.23 -31.28
N ILE A 259 -11.70 -16.07 -32.10
CA ILE A 259 -12.07 -16.26 -33.51
C ILE A 259 -12.72 -17.63 -33.65
N VAL A 260 -13.93 -17.65 -34.18
CA VAL A 260 -14.65 -18.85 -34.60
C VAL A 260 -14.64 -18.87 -36.12
N ASN A 261 -13.83 -19.74 -36.71
CA ASN A 261 -13.69 -19.80 -38.17
C ASN A 261 -14.98 -20.33 -38.81
N SER A 262 -15.30 -19.83 -40.01
CA SER A 262 -16.23 -20.52 -40.91
C SER A 262 -15.51 -21.69 -41.58
N ASN A 263 -16.24 -22.77 -41.86
CA ASN A 263 -15.77 -23.82 -42.78
C ASN A 263 -15.43 -23.26 -44.16
#